data_AF-A0A6D2HSJ1-F1
#
_entry.id   AF-A0A6D2HSJ1-F1
#
_cell.length_a   1.000
_cell.length_b   1.000
_cell.length_c   1.000
_cell.angle_alpha   90.00
_cell.angle_beta   90.00
_cell.angle_gamma   90.00
#
_symmetry.space_group_name_H-M   'P 1'
#
loop_
_entity.id
_entity.type
_entity.pdbx_description
1 polymer ?
#
loop_
_entity_poly.entity_id
_entity_poly.type
_entity_poly.pdbx_seq_one_letter_code
_entity_poly.pdbx_strand_id
1 'polypeptide(L)'
;MGIKVPILIDFHRHIYDPDWHFSCGTKEYKVLMDQFPHVSAAFLQLDKRYQEAIGDITKRIGAGMAKFICKEVETVDEYDEYCHYAAGLVGLGLSKLFLASELETLTPDWEQISNSSGLFLEKAHIIKDYIEDINEIPKPRMFWPREIWGKYVDKLEDFKYEENSINAVQCLSDMVTNALIHVEDCLKFMAALRDPAIFQLCAIPLGEITMI
;
A
#
# COMPACT_ATOMS: atom_id res chain seq x y z
N MET A 1 -14.29 8.68 -14.72
CA MET A 1 -14.04 7.25 -14.40
C MET A 1 -13.59 6.44 -15.60
N GLY A 2 -14.18 6.61 -16.79
CA GLY A 2 -13.86 5.81 -17.99
C GLY A 2 -12.39 5.79 -18.44
N ILE A 3 -11.57 6.80 -18.09
CA ILE A 3 -10.15 6.85 -18.44
C ILE A 3 -9.26 6.18 -17.36
N LYS A 4 -9.60 6.29 -16.07
CA LYS A 4 -8.71 5.85 -14.98
C LYS A 4 -8.58 4.32 -14.92
N VAL A 5 -9.70 3.60 -15.02
CA VAL A 5 -9.70 2.12 -14.91
C VAL A 5 -8.88 1.45 -16.01
N PRO A 6 -9.04 1.79 -17.31
CA PRO A 6 -8.18 1.25 -18.36
C PRO A 6 -6.71 1.56 -18.13
N ILE A 7 -6.38 2.80 -17.75
CA ILE A 7 -5.00 3.21 -17.49
C ILE A 7 -4.38 2.39 -16.35
N LEU A 8 -5.10 2.16 -15.24
CA LEU A 8 -4.60 1.35 -14.13
C LEU A 8 -4.34 -0.10 -14.55
N ILE A 9 -5.27 -0.71 -15.29
CA ILE A 9 -5.14 -2.11 -15.74
C ILE A 9 -3.97 -2.26 -16.72
N ASP A 10 -3.81 -1.32 -17.65
CA ASP A 10 -2.79 -1.37 -18.69
C ASP A 10 -1.46 -0.73 -18.29
N PHE A 11 -1.34 -0.11 -17.10
CA PHE A 11 -0.14 0.61 -16.68
C PHE A 11 1.13 -0.24 -16.75
N HIS A 12 1.02 -1.53 -16.39
CA HIS A 12 2.13 -2.48 -16.48
C HIS A 12 2.65 -2.71 -17.90
N ARG A 13 1.90 -2.35 -18.95
CA ARG A 13 2.36 -2.36 -20.35
C ARG A 13 3.04 -1.04 -20.69
N HIS A 14 2.51 0.06 -20.18
CA HIS A 14 3.02 1.41 -20.41
C HIS A 14 4.41 1.65 -19.80
N ILE A 15 4.77 0.96 -18.71
CA ILE A 15 6.14 1.06 -18.16
C ILE A 15 7.23 0.55 -19.12
N TYR A 16 6.87 -0.25 -20.13
CA TYR A 16 7.79 -0.74 -21.17
C TYR A 16 7.86 0.17 -22.40
N ASP A 17 7.06 1.24 -22.45
CA ASP A 17 6.97 2.16 -23.58
C ASP A 17 7.59 3.53 -23.19
N PRO A 18 8.81 3.86 -23.64
CA PRO A 18 9.44 5.15 -23.36
C PRO A 18 8.74 6.35 -23.99
N ASP A 19 7.92 6.13 -25.02
CA ASP A 19 7.19 7.19 -25.71
C ASP A 19 5.80 7.41 -25.09
N TRP A 20 5.36 6.53 -24.19
CA TRP A 20 4.09 6.66 -23.53
C TRP A 20 4.05 7.89 -22.62
N HIS A 21 2.98 8.67 -22.77
CA HIS A 21 2.79 9.89 -22.00
C HIS A 21 1.33 10.02 -21.56
N PHE A 22 1.15 10.25 -20.26
CA PHE A 22 -0.16 10.49 -19.67
C PHE A 22 -0.04 11.50 -18.54
N SER A 23 -0.37 12.76 -18.84
CA SER A 23 -0.32 13.84 -17.86
C SER A 23 -1.47 13.70 -16.84
N CYS A 24 -1.14 13.41 -15.58
CA CYS A 24 -2.10 13.33 -14.49
C CYS A 24 -1.46 13.60 -13.12
N GLY A 25 -2.27 13.69 -12.06
CA GLY A 25 -1.80 13.96 -10.70
C GLY A 25 -1.74 15.46 -10.38
N THR A 26 -1.24 15.77 -9.18
CA THR A 26 -1.05 17.14 -8.67
C THR A 26 0.37 17.30 -8.15
N LYS A 27 0.85 18.54 -8.07
CA LYS A 27 2.17 18.90 -7.53
C LYS A 27 3.30 18.00 -8.07
N GLU A 28 4.06 17.34 -7.21
CA GLU A 28 5.21 16.50 -7.55
C GLU A 28 4.80 15.26 -8.37
N TYR A 29 3.61 14.69 -8.12
CA TYR A 29 3.09 13.57 -8.89
C TYR A 29 2.76 13.95 -10.33
N LYS A 30 2.34 15.20 -10.57
CA LYS A 30 2.17 15.70 -11.94
C LYS A 30 3.49 15.77 -12.68
N VAL A 31 4.55 16.24 -12.02
CA VAL A 31 5.89 16.28 -12.61
C VAL A 31 6.37 14.85 -12.93
N LEU A 32 6.19 13.91 -12.01
CA LEU A 32 6.54 12.51 -12.23
C LEU A 32 5.85 11.94 -13.47
N MET A 33 4.54 12.13 -13.61
CA MET A 33 3.78 11.59 -14.73
C MET A 33 4.10 12.31 -16.04
N ASP A 34 4.35 13.62 -16.00
CA ASP A 34 4.79 14.38 -17.17
C ASP A 34 6.19 13.94 -17.65
N GLN A 35 7.05 13.51 -16.72
CA GLN A 35 8.43 13.06 -16.98
C GLN A 35 8.59 11.53 -16.95
N PHE A 36 7.49 10.77 -16.95
CA PHE A 36 7.49 9.32 -16.85
C PHE A 36 8.33 8.58 -17.91
N PRO A 37 8.49 9.09 -19.15
CA PRO A 37 9.46 8.56 -20.12
C PRO A 37 10.87 8.30 -19.55
N HIS A 38 11.36 9.15 -18.65
CA HIS A 38 12.66 8.95 -18.01
C HIS A 38 12.67 7.74 -17.06
N VAL A 39 11.55 7.49 -16.37
CA VAL A 39 11.37 6.32 -15.50
C VAL A 39 11.34 5.06 -16.35
N SER A 40 10.55 5.02 -17.43
CA SER A 40 10.50 3.88 -18.36
C SER A 40 11.88 3.62 -18.98
N ALA A 41 12.61 4.65 -19.40
CA ALA A 41 13.94 4.51 -19.97
C ALA A 41 14.98 3.96 -18.96
N ALA A 42 14.89 4.33 -17.69
CA ALA A 42 15.74 3.78 -16.63
C ALA A 42 15.35 2.34 -16.28
N PHE A 43 14.04 2.07 -16.18
CA PHE A 43 13.49 0.74 -15.94
C PHE A 43 13.96 -0.29 -16.99
N LEU A 44 13.97 0.09 -18.26
CA LEU A 44 14.43 -0.77 -19.36
C LEU A 44 15.93 -1.07 -19.33
N GLN A 45 16.73 -0.31 -18.57
CA GLN A 45 18.16 -0.58 -18.37
C GLN A 45 18.43 -1.60 -17.26
N LEU A 46 17.44 -1.94 -16.44
CA LEU A 46 17.59 -2.95 -15.38
C LEU A 46 17.72 -4.35 -15.99
N ASP A 47 18.36 -5.27 -15.28
CA ASP A 47 18.35 -6.67 -15.68
C ASP A 47 16.90 -7.19 -15.78
N LYS A 48 16.68 -8.11 -16.72
CA LYS A 48 15.36 -8.65 -17.04
C LYS A 48 14.63 -9.21 -15.81
N ARG A 49 15.36 -9.84 -14.87
CA ARG A 49 14.82 -10.37 -13.61
C ARG A 49 14.15 -9.30 -12.74
N TYR A 50 14.70 -8.08 -12.70
CA TYR A 50 14.10 -6.96 -11.97
C TYR A 50 12.91 -6.40 -12.74
N GLN A 51 13.01 -6.30 -14.07
CA GLN A 51 11.92 -5.85 -14.91
C GLN A 51 10.68 -6.76 -14.77
N GLU A 52 10.88 -8.08 -14.76
CA GLU A 52 9.81 -9.06 -14.59
C GLU A 52 9.15 -8.95 -13.20
N ALA A 53 9.94 -8.78 -12.13
CA ALA A 53 9.41 -8.59 -10.78
C ALA A 53 8.55 -7.31 -10.68
N ILE A 54 9.06 -6.18 -11.18
CA ILE A 54 8.34 -4.90 -11.17
C ILE A 54 7.08 -5.00 -12.04
N GLY A 55 7.18 -5.51 -13.26
CA GLY A 55 6.05 -5.63 -14.19
C GLY A 55 4.91 -6.49 -13.65
N ASP A 56 5.22 -7.63 -13.02
CA ASP A 56 4.22 -8.49 -12.35
C ASP A 56 3.49 -7.75 -11.23
N ILE A 57 4.25 -7.08 -10.35
CA ILE A 57 3.68 -6.32 -9.23
C ILE A 57 2.85 -5.14 -9.72
N THR A 58 3.36 -4.35 -10.67
CA THR A 58 2.61 -3.23 -11.27
C THR A 58 1.30 -3.70 -11.88
N LYS A 59 1.28 -4.85 -12.56
CA LYS A 59 0.05 -5.42 -13.13
C LYS A 59 -0.99 -5.76 -12.05
N ARG A 60 -0.55 -6.40 -10.96
CA ARG A 60 -1.43 -6.82 -9.86
C ARG A 60 -1.95 -5.63 -9.07
N ILE A 61 -1.10 -4.64 -8.78
CA ILE A 61 -1.50 -3.37 -8.14
C ILE A 61 -2.53 -2.66 -9.02
N GLY A 62 -2.26 -2.51 -10.33
CA GLY A 62 -3.16 -1.85 -11.26
C GLY A 62 -4.56 -2.48 -11.29
N ALA A 63 -4.64 -3.81 -11.32
CA ALA A 63 -5.92 -4.54 -11.24
C ALA A 63 -6.65 -4.33 -9.91
N GLY A 64 -5.92 -4.35 -8.79
CA GLY A 64 -6.48 -4.10 -7.45
C GLY A 64 -7.01 -2.68 -7.28
N MET A 65 -6.23 -1.68 -7.68
CA MET A 65 -6.63 -0.28 -7.64
C MET A 65 -7.85 -0.02 -8.52
N ALA A 66 -7.92 -0.66 -9.69
CA ALA A 66 -9.09 -0.59 -10.56
C ALA A 66 -10.35 -1.20 -9.91
N LYS A 67 -10.21 -2.21 -9.04
CA LYS A 67 -11.32 -2.79 -8.27
C LYS A 67 -11.83 -1.84 -7.19
N PHE A 68 -10.94 -1.18 -6.45
CA PHE A 68 -11.31 -0.35 -5.30
C PHE A 68 -11.60 1.12 -5.63
N ILE A 69 -11.27 1.61 -6.82
CA ILE A 69 -11.48 3.05 -7.18
C ILE A 69 -12.94 3.53 -7.07
N CYS A 70 -13.92 2.64 -7.21
CA CYS A 70 -15.35 2.95 -7.12
C CYS A 70 -16.04 2.25 -5.94
N LYS A 71 -15.28 1.64 -5.04
CA LYS A 71 -15.80 0.78 -3.98
C LYS A 71 -15.31 1.30 -2.63
N GLU A 72 -16.26 1.51 -1.72
CA GLU A 72 -15.95 1.78 -0.32
C GLU A 72 -15.62 0.46 0.38
N VAL A 73 -14.75 0.52 1.40
CA VAL A 73 -14.31 -0.66 2.15
C VAL A 73 -15.36 -0.96 3.23
N GLU A 74 -16.08 -2.06 3.08
CA GLU A 74 -17.18 -2.39 3.99
C GLU A 74 -16.74 -3.37 5.08
N THR A 75 -15.98 -4.41 4.74
CA THR A 75 -15.61 -5.49 5.66
C THR A 75 -14.12 -5.50 6.00
N VAL A 76 -13.75 -6.21 7.07
CA VAL A 76 -12.34 -6.43 7.41
C VAL A 76 -11.61 -7.20 6.30
N ASP A 77 -12.27 -8.17 5.67
CA ASP A 77 -11.69 -8.90 4.52
C ASP A 77 -11.42 -7.98 3.32
N GLU A 78 -12.33 -7.04 3.05
CA GLU A 78 -12.12 -6.04 1.99
C GLU A 78 -11.01 -5.06 2.34
N TYR A 79 -10.84 -4.75 3.63
CA TYR A 79 -9.77 -3.91 4.12
C TYR A 79 -8.41 -4.60 3.96
N ASP A 80 -8.32 -5.88 4.31
CA ASP A 80 -7.13 -6.70 4.10
C ASP A 80 -6.80 -6.84 2.61
N GLU A 81 -7.83 -7.02 1.76
CA GLU A 81 -7.66 -7.07 0.31
C GLU A 81 -7.20 -5.72 -0.27
N TYR A 82 -7.76 -4.61 0.19
CA TYR A 82 -7.30 -3.27 -0.20
C TYR A 82 -5.83 -3.09 0.18
N CYS A 83 -5.46 -3.37 1.44
CA CYS A 83 -4.09 -3.27 1.93
C CYS A 83 -3.14 -4.23 1.20
N HIS A 84 -3.61 -5.41 0.77
CA HIS A 84 -2.84 -6.32 -0.09
C HIS A 84 -2.43 -5.62 -1.38
N TYR A 85 -3.38 -5.00 -2.07
CA TYR A 85 -3.08 -4.31 -3.33
C TYR A 85 -2.27 -3.02 -3.13
N ALA A 86 -2.50 -2.28 -2.04
CA ALA A 86 -1.83 -1.02 -1.77
C ALA A 86 -0.37 -1.19 -1.33
N ALA A 87 -0.10 -2.14 -0.44
CA ALA A 87 1.23 -2.31 0.16
C ALA A 87 1.70 -3.76 0.27
N GLY A 88 0.80 -4.74 0.45
CA GLY A 88 1.19 -6.15 0.52
C GLY A 88 1.95 -6.64 -0.72
N LEU A 89 1.49 -6.21 -1.91
CA LEU A 89 2.17 -6.45 -3.19
C LEU A 89 3.52 -5.75 -3.29
N VAL A 90 3.68 -4.58 -2.67
CA VAL A 90 4.98 -3.87 -2.62
C VAL A 90 5.97 -4.69 -1.80
N GLY A 91 5.57 -5.22 -0.64
CA GLY A 91 6.37 -6.13 0.17
C GLY A 91 6.80 -7.37 -0.61
N LEU A 92 5.87 -8.02 -1.31
CA LEU A 92 6.17 -9.16 -2.19
C LEU A 92 7.15 -8.79 -3.31
N GLY A 93 6.98 -7.62 -3.92
CA GLY A 93 7.86 -7.10 -4.96
C GLY A 93 9.28 -6.88 -4.48
N LEU A 94 9.44 -6.24 -3.33
CA LEU A 94 10.75 -6.01 -2.70
C LEU A 94 11.44 -7.36 -2.40
N SER A 95 10.75 -8.32 -1.81
CA SER A 95 11.29 -9.67 -1.57
C SER A 95 11.74 -10.36 -2.87
N LYS A 96 10.99 -10.22 -3.96
CA LYS A 96 11.40 -10.71 -5.30
C LYS A 96 12.65 -10.00 -5.81
N LEU A 97 12.78 -8.68 -5.59
CA LEU A 97 13.98 -7.91 -5.98
C LEU A 97 15.20 -8.33 -5.17
N PHE A 98 15.06 -8.57 -3.87
CA PHE A 98 16.16 -9.04 -3.01
C PHE A 98 16.66 -10.43 -3.40
N LEU A 99 15.73 -11.33 -3.76
CA LEU A 99 16.08 -12.63 -4.33
C LEU A 99 16.75 -12.49 -5.69
N ALA A 100 16.23 -11.62 -6.55
CA ALA A 100 16.81 -11.35 -7.87
C ALA A 100 18.21 -10.74 -7.78
N SER A 101 18.52 -9.96 -6.74
CA SER A 101 19.88 -9.45 -6.51
C SER A 101 20.83 -10.47 -5.88
N GLU A 102 20.35 -11.67 -5.53
CA GLU A 102 21.15 -12.71 -4.86
C GLU A 102 21.73 -12.28 -3.50
N LEU A 103 21.17 -11.21 -2.92
CA LEU A 103 21.59 -10.69 -1.61
C LEU A 103 20.84 -11.38 -0.47
N GLU A 104 19.66 -11.95 -0.76
CA GLU A 104 18.81 -12.61 0.22
C GLU A 104 18.39 -14.01 -0.21
N THR A 105 18.03 -14.81 0.78
CA THR A 105 17.34 -16.09 0.59
C THR A 105 16.03 -16.07 1.37
N LEU A 106 14.96 -16.50 0.74
CA LEU A 106 13.62 -16.41 1.32
C LEU A 106 13.28 -17.67 2.13
N THR A 107 12.55 -17.50 3.23
CA THR A 107 11.98 -18.60 4.03
C THR A 107 10.79 -19.23 3.30
N PRO A 108 10.35 -20.45 3.65
CA PRO A 108 9.18 -21.08 2.99
C PRO A 108 7.89 -20.25 3.06
N ASP A 109 7.71 -19.43 4.09
CA ASP A 109 6.56 -18.57 4.36
C ASP A 109 6.73 -17.11 3.89
N TRP A 110 7.78 -16.82 3.09
CA TRP A 110 8.16 -15.46 2.73
C TRP A 110 7.02 -14.64 2.11
N GLU A 111 6.15 -15.27 1.30
CA GLU A 111 5.04 -14.58 0.64
C GLU A 111 4.04 -14.05 1.68
N GLN A 112 3.71 -14.88 2.66
CA GLN A 112 2.79 -14.52 3.73
C GLN A 112 3.38 -13.38 4.56
N ILE A 113 4.62 -13.53 5.05
CA ILE A 113 5.21 -12.54 5.95
C ILE A 113 5.53 -11.21 5.23
N SER A 114 5.87 -11.26 3.94
CA SER A 114 6.06 -10.04 3.12
C SER A 114 4.74 -9.30 2.91
N ASN A 115 3.67 -10.03 2.61
CA ASN A 115 2.34 -9.45 2.50
C ASN A 115 1.89 -8.84 3.84
N SER A 116 1.99 -9.63 4.92
CA SER A 116 1.60 -9.23 6.27
C SER A 116 2.35 -7.98 6.73
N SER A 117 3.65 -7.87 6.41
CA SER A 117 4.47 -6.68 6.68
C SER A 117 3.97 -5.45 5.91
N GLY A 118 3.62 -5.61 4.63
CA GLY A 118 3.01 -4.54 3.84
C GLY A 118 1.65 -4.11 4.40
N LEU A 119 0.81 -5.06 4.81
CA LEU A 119 -0.48 -4.78 5.47
C LEU A 119 -0.28 -3.99 6.76
N PHE A 120 0.68 -4.35 7.58
CA PHE A 120 0.96 -3.64 8.84
C PHE A 120 1.29 -2.16 8.58
N LEU A 121 2.19 -1.89 7.63
CA LEU A 121 2.59 -0.53 7.27
C LEU A 121 1.38 0.28 6.76
N GLU A 122 0.60 -0.30 5.85
CA GLU A 122 -0.54 0.40 5.26
C GLU A 122 -1.64 0.67 6.28
N LYS A 123 -1.98 -0.31 7.12
CA LYS A 123 -2.99 -0.14 8.16
C LYS A 123 -2.58 0.95 9.15
N ALA A 124 -1.31 1.00 9.54
CA ALA A 124 -0.82 2.04 10.42
C ALA A 124 -0.88 3.44 9.79
N HIS A 125 -0.55 3.57 8.50
CA HIS A 125 -0.73 4.83 7.77
C HIS A 125 -2.19 5.24 7.69
N ILE A 126 -3.09 4.33 7.30
CA ILE A 126 -4.54 4.58 7.22
C ILE A 126 -5.14 5.00 8.57
N ILE A 127 -4.65 4.42 9.67
CA ILE A 127 -5.08 4.79 11.01
C ILE A 127 -4.63 6.21 11.36
N LYS A 128 -3.35 6.52 11.12
CA LYS A 128 -2.74 7.82 11.44
C LYS A 128 -3.34 8.95 10.60
N ASP A 129 -3.62 8.71 9.32
CA ASP A 129 -3.98 9.73 8.35
C ASP A 129 -5.50 10.00 8.29
N TYR A 130 -6.29 9.41 9.20
CA TYR A 130 -7.76 9.54 9.23
C TYR A 130 -8.28 10.97 9.03
N ILE A 131 -7.72 11.95 9.77
CA ILE A 131 -8.17 13.35 9.68
C ILE A 131 -7.83 13.99 8.34
N GLU A 132 -6.71 13.63 7.73
CA GLU A 132 -6.32 14.14 6.41
C GLU A 132 -7.23 13.55 5.33
N ASP A 133 -7.45 12.23 5.37
CA ASP A 133 -8.26 11.50 4.41
C ASP A 133 -9.73 11.91 4.43
N ILE A 134 -10.33 12.04 5.61
CA ILE A 134 -11.74 12.38 5.77
C ILE A 134 -12.05 13.85 5.40
N ASN A 135 -11.02 14.71 5.36
CA ASN A 135 -11.16 16.11 4.97
C ASN A 135 -10.70 16.37 3.52
N GLU A 136 -10.33 15.32 2.77
CA GLU A 136 -9.95 15.43 1.36
C GLU A 136 -11.08 16.06 0.51
N ILE A 137 -10.70 16.95 -0.41
CA ILE A 137 -11.62 17.68 -1.31
C ILE A 137 -11.32 17.26 -2.75
N PRO A 138 -12.33 16.93 -3.58
CA PRO A 138 -13.76 17.19 -3.39
C PRO A 138 -14.55 16.10 -2.68
N LYS A 139 -13.98 14.90 -2.46
CA LYS A 139 -14.65 13.79 -1.76
C LYS A 139 -13.71 13.25 -0.68
N PRO A 140 -14.21 12.95 0.54
CA PRO A 140 -13.43 12.24 1.54
C PRO A 140 -12.93 10.90 1.02
N ARG A 141 -11.75 10.50 1.49
CA ARG A 141 -11.22 9.15 1.34
C ARG A 141 -11.58 8.35 2.59
N MET A 142 -12.27 7.23 2.40
CA MET A 142 -12.81 6.41 3.49
C MET A 142 -12.21 5.00 3.42
N PHE A 143 -11.14 4.78 4.18
CA PHE A 143 -10.42 3.49 4.19
C PHE A 143 -10.75 2.62 5.40
N TRP A 144 -11.24 3.20 6.49
CA TRP A 144 -11.64 2.42 7.67
C TRP A 144 -12.86 1.56 7.30
N PRO A 145 -12.83 0.24 7.56
CA PRO A 145 -13.93 -0.65 7.18
C PRO A 145 -15.18 -0.38 8.00
N ARG A 146 -16.33 -0.33 7.34
CA ARG A 146 -17.63 -0.11 8.01
C ARG A 146 -17.97 -1.14 9.07
N GLU A 147 -17.53 -2.38 8.88
CA GLU A 147 -17.65 -3.45 9.86
C GLU A 147 -17.02 -3.07 11.21
N ILE A 148 -15.96 -2.25 11.22
CA ILE A 148 -15.36 -1.72 12.45
C ILE A 148 -16.04 -0.43 12.88
N TRP A 149 -15.98 0.64 12.07
CA TRP A 149 -16.43 1.97 12.52
C TRP A 149 -17.93 2.07 12.73
N GLY A 150 -18.72 1.28 12.00
CA GLY A 150 -20.18 1.26 12.10
C GLY A 150 -20.72 0.74 13.43
N LYS A 151 -19.85 0.18 14.29
CA LYS A 151 -20.18 -0.15 15.69
C LYS A 151 -20.30 1.09 16.59
N TYR A 152 -19.70 2.21 16.17
CA TYR A 152 -19.44 3.38 17.02
C TYR A 152 -20.16 4.65 16.57
N VAL A 153 -20.39 4.82 15.27
CA VAL A 153 -21.05 6.00 14.66
C VAL A 153 -21.85 5.60 13.41
N ASP A 154 -22.81 6.44 13.01
CA ASP A 154 -23.63 6.23 11.80
C ASP A 154 -22.88 6.57 10.51
N LYS A 155 -21.96 7.54 10.58
CA LYS A 155 -21.08 7.94 9.46
C LYS A 155 -19.65 8.09 9.93
N LEU A 156 -18.70 7.67 9.11
CA LEU A 156 -17.27 7.75 9.45
C LEU A 156 -16.80 9.19 9.71
N GLU A 157 -17.38 10.19 9.02
CA GLU A 157 -17.08 11.60 9.23
C GLU A 157 -17.48 12.13 10.62
N ASP A 158 -18.34 11.40 11.35
CA ASP A 158 -18.85 11.85 12.64
C ASP A 158 -17.75 11.87 13.71
N PHE A 159 -16.67 11.09 13.57
CA PHE A 159 -15.53 11.13 14.50
C PHE A 159 -14.76 12.46 14.49
N LYS A 160 -15.01 13.36 13.53
CA LYS A 160 -14.41 14.71 13.52
C LYS A 160 -14.96 15.62 14.62
N TYR A 161 -16.14 15.30 15.14
CA TYR A 161 -16.82 16.14 16.11
C TYR A 161 -16.52 15.68 17.54
N GLU A 162 -16.27 16.65 18.43
CA GLU A 162 -15.79 16.41 19.80
C GLU A 162 -16.76 15.55 20.63
N GLU A 163 -18.07 15.66 20.36
CA GLU A 163 -19.11 14.84 20.97
C GLU A 163 -18.93 13.33 20.75
N ASN A 164 -18.23 12.93 19.68
CA ASN A 164 -17.95 11.54 19.35
C ASN A 164 -16.56 11.08 19.81
N SER A 165 -15.82 11.88 20.57
CA SER A 165 -14.43 11.60 20.99
C SER A 165 -14.24 10.24 21.68
N ILE A 166 -15.15 9.86 22.59
CA ILE A 166 -15.09 8.57 23.27
C ILE A 166 -15.23 7.41 22.27
N ASN A 167 -16.22 7.50 21.38
CA ASN A 167 -16.48 6.50 20.35
C ASN A 167 -15.33 6.43 19.33
N ALA A 168 -14.75 7.58 18.97
CA ALA A 168 -13.59 7.66 18.08
C ALA A 168 -12.36 6.94 18.67
N VAL A 169 -12.06 7.15 19.95
CA VAL A 169 -10.93 6.48 20.64
C VAL A 169 -11.17 4.97 20.77
N GLN A 170 -12.42 4.54 20.99
CA GLN A 170 -12.75 3.12 21.02
C GLN A 170 -12.62 2.48 19.63
N CYS A 171 -13.10 3.13 18.58
CA CYS A 171 -12.93 2.67 17.20
C CYS A 171 -11.45 2.63 16.80
N LEU A 172 -10.68 3.65 17.17
CA LEU A 172 -9.23 3.68 16.97
C LEU A 172 -8.56 2.47 17.61
N SER A 173 -8.97 2.10 18.83
CA SER A 173 -8.43 0.93 19.54
C SER A 173 -8.73 -0.39 18.80
N ASP A 174 -9.91 -0.52 18.20
CA ASP A 174 -10.29 -1.69 17.37
C ASP A 174 -9.45 -1.74 16.08
N MET A 175 -9.25 -0.59 15.42
CA MET A 175 -8.39 -0.47 14.24
C MET A 175 -6.92 -0.82 14.54
N VAL A 176 -6.37 -0.30 15.65
CA VAL A 176 -5.01 -0.61 16.09
C VAL A 176 -4.89 -2.10 16.42
N THR A 177 -5.85 -2.68 17.12
CA THR A 177 -5.86 -4.12 17.43
C THR A 177 -5.88 -4.95 16.14
N ASN A 178 -6.65 -4.54 15.13
CA ASN A 178 -6.66 -5.18 13.82
C ASN A 178 -5.32 -5.07 13.08
N ALA A 179 -4.61 -3.95 13.19
CA ALA A 179 -3.27 -3.82 12.60
C ALA A 179 -2.24 -4.71 13.32
N LEU A 180 -2.31 -4.77 14.66
CA LEU A 180 -1.34 -5.49 15.49
C LEU A 180 -1.29 -7.01 15.23
N ILE A 181 -2.30 -7.60 14.59
CA ILE A 181 -2.29 -9.01 14.19
C ILE A 181 -1.10 -9.35 13.26
N HIS A 182 -0.55 -8.36 12.56
CA HIS A 182 0.55 -8.53 11.60
C HIS A 182 1.95 -8.38 12.22
N VAL A 183 2.06 -7.95 13.47
CA VAL A 183 3.36 -7.61 14.10
C VAL A 183 4.29 -8.83 14.18
N GLU A 184 3.76 -10.01 14.50
CA GLU A 184 4.58 -11.22 14.58
C GLU A 184 5.24 -11.54 13.23
N ASP A 185 4.48 -11.43 12.14
CA ASP A 185 4.99 -11.66 10.79
C ASP A 185 5.99 -10.58 10.36
N CYS A 186 5.82 -9.32 10.79
CA CYS A 186 6.82 -8.27 10.58
C CYS A 186 8.15 -8.61 11.25
N LEU A 187 8.10 -9.10 12.49
CA LEU A 187 9.29 -9.52 13.23
C LEU A 187 9.97 -10.72 12.56
N LYS A 188 9.19 -11.72 12.09
CA LYS A 188 9.71 -12.86 11.31
C LYS A 188 10.36 -12.40 10.02
N PHE A 189 9.73 -11.48 9.29
CA PHE A 189 10.25 -10.91 8.06
C PHE A 189 11.61 -10.25 8.28
N MET A 190 11.71 -9.33 9.25
CA MET A 190 12.97 -8.67 9.59
C MET A 190 14.05 -9.64 10.07
N ALA A 191 13.67 -10.65 10.87
CA ALA A 191 14.60 -11.66 11.36
C ALA A 191 15.15 -12.59 10.26
N ALA A 192 14.45 -12.70 9.12
CA ALA A 192 14.86 -13.53 8.00
C ALA A 192 15.90 -12.85 7.09
N LEU A 193 15.99 -11.52 7.11
CA LEU A 193 16.91 -10.73 6.29
C LEU A 193 18.36 -10.88 6.78
N ARG A 194 19.31 -10.95 5.84
CA ARG A 194 20.73 -11.19 6.10
C ARG A 194 21.62 -10.02 5.70
N ASP A 195 21.28 -9.34 4.62
CA ASP A 195 22.02 -8.19 4.14
C ASP A 195 21.72 -6.97 5.02
N PRO A 196 22.74 -6.31 5.61
CA PRO A 196 22.51 -5.19 6.52
C PRO A 196 21.80 -3.99 5.88
N ALA A 197 22.03 -3.72 4.59
CA ALA A 197 21.39 -2.59 3.92
C ALA A 197 19.92 -2.89 3.63
N ILE A 198 19.60 -4.12 3.22
CA ILE A 198 18.22 -4.58 3.04
C ILE A 198 17.47 -4.63 4.38
N PHE A 199 18.12 -5.11 5.44
CA PHE A 199 17.56 -5.07 6.79
C PHE A 199 17.22 -3.64 7.18
N GLN A 200 18.14 -2.68 7.03
CA GLN A 200 17.88 -1.27 7.35
C GLN A 200 16.74 -0.68 6.52
N LEU A 201 16.72 -0.96 5.20
CA LEU A 201 15.66 -0.52 4.30
C LEU A 201 14.28 -0.97 4.79
N CYS A 202 14.16 -2.19 5.30
CA CYS A 202 12.88 -2.74 5.78
C CYS A 202 12.57 -2.36 7.23
N ALA A 203 13.58 -2.29 8.10
CA ALA A 203 13.41 -2.09 9.53
C ALA A 203 13.10 -0.63 9.89
N ILE A 204 13.62 0.35 9.14
CA ILE A 204 13.35 1.77 9.41
C ILE A 204 11.84 2.09 9.34
N PRO A 205 11.11 1.81 8.24
CA PRO A 205 9.69 2.14 8.17
C PRO A 205 8.86 1.34 9.19
N LEU A 206 9.21 0.07 9.45
CA LEU A 206 8.55 -0.74 10.48
C LEU A 206 8.80 -0.19 11.90
N GLY A 207 10.01 0.31 12.16
CA GLY A 207 10.42 0.89 13.43
C GLY A 207 9.76 2.25 13.69
N GLU A 208 9.65 3.11 12.68
CA GLU A 208 8.95 4.40 12.78
C GLU A 208 7.49 4.22 13.21
N ILE A 209 6.81 3.18 12.71
CA ILE A 209 5.43 2.87 13.08
C ILE A 209 5.31 2.38 14.52
N THR A 210 6.28 1.63 15.04
CA THR A 210 6.28 1.18 16.45
C THR A 210 6.59 2.29 17.47
N MET A 211 7.06 3.46 17.01
CA MET A 211 7.33 4.61 17.88
C MET A 211 6.16 5.61 17.99
N ILE A 212 5.06 5.37 17.27
CA ILE A 212 3.80 6.13 17.32
C ILE A 212 2.86 5.48 18.33
#